data_AF-A0A316QCQ0-F1
#
_entry.id   AF-A0A316QCQ0-F1
#
_cell.length_a   1.000
_cell.length_b   1.000
_cell.length_c   1.000
_cell.angle_alpha   90.00
_cell.angle_beta   90.00
_cell.angle_gamma   90.00
#
_symmetry.space_group_name_H-M   'P 1'
#
loop_
_entity.id
_entity.type
_entity.pdbx_description
1 polymer ?
#
loop_
_entity_poly.entity_id
_entity_poly.type
_entity_poly.pdbx_seq_one_letter_code
_entity_poly.pdbx_strand_id
1 'polypeptide(L)'
;MTYLGEVVSSAFSIIFFIAVIAALGYLVGGIHIKGVSLGTAGVLLVALIFGVVASYVPSFEIGGSTISLYNDALAGNFKLVSQIGTAFFVTSIGLIAGPKFFRTFNKKSISYILMGIIVIVAGALAAVLLLVVDPDLSAEMAAGILTGALTSTPGLSAAQESAAESGVAEITAGYGIAYVFGVLGVVLFVQIIPKLLRVNVEKERESFQAANVISVKPITRKLTKLDPFGAFAFFLAIFLGCLIGSIKIPGINFSLGTSGGTLISGLIVGHFGHLFGIDCRINKETLQFFRELGLVLFLIGAGVPGGVSFMENIALKYFLYGVILTLVPMIVGFIVAKYIFKLSIFNNLGSITGGMTSTPALDALIRAAGTDEVSSAYAATYPIALVSVVLAAKIIVMVF
;
A
#
# COMPACT_ATOMS: atom_id res chain seq x y z
N MET A 1 24.35 29.37 -11.45
CA MET A 1 23.86 28.37 -12.42
C MET A 1 24.85 27.22 -12.63
N THR A 2 26.17 27.48 -12.72
CA THR A 2 27.20 26.44 -12.94
C THR A 2 27.24 25.37 -11.86
N TYR A 3 27.29 25.74 -10.56
CA TYR A 3 27.26 24.76 -9.45
C TYR A 3 25.99 23.88 -9.44
N LEU A 4 24.83 24.46 -9.76
CA LEU A 4 23.59 23.69 -9.87
C LEU A 4 23.64 22.70 -11.04
N GLY A 5 24.19 23.12 -12.18
CA GLY A 5 24.45 22.24 -13.33
C GLY A 5 25.38 21.07 -12.99
N GLU A 6 26.47 21.32 -12.25
CA GLU A 6 27.40 20.30 -11.77
C GLU A 6 26.76 19.32 -10.78
N VAL A 7 26.00 19.80 -9.80
CA VAL A 7 25.32 18.93 -8.82
C VAL A 7 24.28 18.05 -9.52
N VAL A 8 23.49 18.61 -10.43
CA VAL A 8 22.40 17.91 -11.13
C VAL A 8 22.90 17.02 -12.27
N SER A 9 24.13 17.20 -12.76
CA SER A 9 24.77 16.28 -13.72
C SER A 9 25.61 15.19 -13.04
N SER A 10 25.85 15.28 -11.73
CA SER A 10 26.60 14.28 -10.95
C SER A 10 25.75 13.10 -10.47
N ALA A 11 26.38 12.14 -9.77
CA ALA A 11 25.68 11.06 -9.06
C ALA A 11 24.69 11.57 -7.98
N PHE A 12 24.81 12.83 -7.54
CA PHE A 12 23.88 13.45 -6.59
C PHE A 12 22.56 13.91 -7.22
N SER A 13 22.45 13.86 -8.55
CA SER A 13 21.23 14.21 -9.30
C SER A 13 19.98 13.49 -8.80
N ILE A 14 20.11 12.23 -8.37
CA ILE A 14 18.99 11.45 -7.83
C ILE A 14 18.39 12.10 -6.57
N ILE A 15 19.22 12.65 -5.67
CA ILE A 15 18.75 13.31 -4.45
C ILE A 15 17.96 14.57 -4.81
N PHE A 16 18.45 15.32 -5.81
CA PHE A 16 17.76 16.50 -6.31
C PHE A 16 16.39 16.13 -6.90
N PHE A 17 16.31 15.11 -7.76
CA PHE A 17 15.04 14.67 -8.33
C PHE A 17 14.07 14.15 -7.28
N ILE A 18 14.55 13.36 -6.30
CA ILE A 18 13.71 12.94 -5.16
C ILE A 18 13.15 14.15 -4.43
N ALA A 19 13.98 15.15 -4.11
CA ALA A 19 13.53 16.33 -3.37
C ALA A 19 12.50 17.15 -4.15
N VAL A 20 12.72 17.37 -5.44
CA VAL A 20 11.78 18.12 -6.30
C VAL A 20 10.46 17.39 -6.45
N ILE A 21 10.50 16.09 -6.78
CA ILE A 21 9.29 15.27 -6.98
C ILE A 21 8.53 15.16 -5.67
N ALA A 22 9.20 14.96 -4.53
CA ALA A 22 8.55 14.93 -3.22
C ALA A 22 7.89 16.27 -2.90
N ALA A 23 8.60 17.40 -3.06
CA ALA A 23 8.08 18.72 -2.75
C ALA A 23 6.84 19.08 -3.59
N LEU A 24 6.93 18.89 -4.91
CA LEU A 24 5.80 19.10 -5.82
C LEU A 24 4.68 18.10 -5.56
N GLY A 25 5.03 16.85 -5.28
CA GLY A 25 4.10 15.77 -4.97
C GLY A 25 3.26 16.05 -3.73
N TYR A 26 3.87 16.54 -2.65
CA TYR A 26 3.15 16.97 -1.46
C TYR A 26 2.33 18.24 -1.68
N LEU A 27 2.79 19.16 -2.53
CA LEU A 27 1.99 20.33 -2.92
C LEU A 27 0.70 19.92 -3.63
N VAL A 28 0.81 19.00 -4.60
CA VAL A 28 -0.36 18.43 -5.30
C VAL A 28 -1.21 17.58 -4.34
N GLY A 29 -0.56 16.79 -3.49
CA GLY A 29 -1.19 15.91 -2.50
C GLY A 29 -2.03 16.65 -1.45
N GLY A 30 -1.60 17.86 -1.09
CA GLY A 30 -2.28 18.74 -0.15
C GLY A 30 -3.51 19.48 -0.71
N ILE A 31 -3.82 19.33 -1.99
CA ILE A 31 -5.04 19.93 -2.57
C ILE A 31 -6.27 19.21 -2.01
N HIS A 32 -7.13 19.95 -1.31
CA HIS A 32 -8.38 19.43 -0.74
C HIS A 32 -9.57 19.79 -1.63
N ILE A 33 -10.29 18.77 -2.12
CA ILE A 33 -11.54 18.94 -2.86
C ILE A 33 -12.66 18.23 -2.09
N LYS A 34 -13.67 18.96 -1.62
CA LYS A 34 -14.82 18.43 -0.86
C LYS A 34 -14.43 17.53 0.32
N GLY A 35 -13.34 17.85 1.02
CA GLY A 35 -12.87 17.10 2.19
C GLY A 35 -12.07 15.82 1.88
N VAL A 36 -11.71 15.60 0.61
CA VAL A 36 -10.80 14.54 0.16
C VAL A 36 -9.49 15.19 -0.28
N SER A 37 -8.36 14.68 0.20
CA SER A 37 -7.03 14.99 -0.32
C SER A 37 -6.40 13.75 -0.94
N LEU A 38 -5.50 13.96 -1.90
CA LEU A 38 -4.71 12.89 -2.51
C LEU A 38 -3.63 12.37 -1.54
N GLY A 39 -3.14 13.21 -0.63
CA GLY A 39 -2.08 12.86 0.31
C GLY A 39 -0.80 12.46 -0.43
N THR A 40 -0.13 11.40 0.02
CA THR A 40 1.08 10.87 -0.61
C THR A 40 0.88 10.36 -2.03
N ALA A 41 -0.36 10.07 -2.45
CA ALA A 41 -0.63 9.71 -3.84
C ALA A 41 -0.28 10.83 -4.82
N GLY A 42 -0.29 12.10 -4.38
CA GLY A 42 0.21 13.22 -5.16
C GLY A 42 1.68 13.05 -5.58
N VAL A 43 2.50 12.42 -4.74
CA VAL A 43 3.91 12.10 -5.05
C VAL A 43 4.01 11.12 -6.21
N LEU A 44 3.17 10.06 -6.22
CA LEU A 44 3.14 9.12 -7.35
C LEU A 44 2.72 9.81 -8.64
N LEU A 45 1.68 10.65 -8.60
CA LEU A 45 1.21 11.37 -9.79
C LEU A 45 2.29 12.29 -10.36
N VAL A 46 2.98 13.05 -9.49
CA VAL A 46 4.08 13.90 -9.93
C VAL A 46 5.27 13.06 -10.43
N ALA A 47 5.57 11.92 -9.82
CA ALA A 47 6.61 11.01 -10.31
C ALA A 47 6.27 10.42 -11.70
N LEU A 48 5.02 10.02 -11.93
CA LEU A 48 4.54 9.56 -13.23
C LEU A 48 4.61 10.68 -14.28
N ILE A 49 4.12 11.88 -13.95
CA ILE A 49 4.20 13.03 -14.86
C ILE A 49 5.66 13.37 -15.16
N PHE A 50 6.54 13.35 -14.16
CA PHE A 50 7.97 13.56 -14.35
C PHE A 50 8.55 12.54 -15.34
N GLY A 51 8.20 11.25 -15.19
CA GLY A 51 8.61 10.20 -16.12
C GLY A 51 8.08 10.43 -17.55
N VAL A 52 6.80 10.81 -17.69
CA VAL A 52 6.20 11.16 -18.99
C VAL A 52 6.90 12.37 -19.61
N VAL A 53 7.21 13.39 -18.82
CA VAL A 53 7.97 14.55 -19.33
C VAL A 53 9.38 14.11 -19.76
N ALA A 54 10.03 13.23 -19.00
CA ALA A 54 11.35 12.71 -19.32
C ALA A 54 11.36 11.85 -20.60
N SER A 55 10.24 11.22 -21.00
CA SER A 55 10.16 10.49 -22.27
C SER A 55 10.11 11.42 -23.48
N TYR A 56 9.51 12.61 -23.35
CA TYR A 56 9.48 13.61 -24.43
C TYR A 56 10.70 14.54 -24.43
N VAL A 57 11.24 14.84 -23.26
CA VAL A 57 12.40 15.72 -23.05
C VAL A 57 13.43 14.98 -22.20
N PRO A 58 14.26 14.10 -22.81
CA PRO A 58 15.16 13.23 -22.05
C PRO A 58 16.32 13.99 -21.39
N SER A 59 16.70 15.14 -21.94
CA SER A 59 17.74 15.99 -21.37
C SER A 59 17.57 17.46 -21.77
N PHE A 60 18.11 18.36 -20.96
CA PHE A 60 18.23 19.78 -21.28
C PHE A 60 19.55 20.35 -20.73
N GLU A 61 19.97 21.52 -21.19
CA GLU A 61 21.20 22.16 -20.73
C GLU A 61 20.95 23.28 -19.73
N ILE A 62 21.67 23.28 -18.61
CA ILE A 62 21.74 24.41 -17.68
C ILE A 62 23.20 24.71 -17.36
N GLY A 63 23.61 25.96 -17.57
CA GLY A 63 24.94 26.44 -17.15
C GLY A 63 26.11 25.71 -17.82
N GLY A 64 25.92 25.21 -19.05
CA GLY A 64 26.93 24.45 -19.80
C GLY A 64 27.03 22.97 -19.43
N SER A 65 26.15 22.46 -18.58
CA SER A 65 26.06 21.04 -18.23
C SER A 65 24.77 20.43 -18.79
N THR A 66 24.87 19.27 -19.44
CA THR A 66 23.72 18.49 -19.89
C THR A 66 23.11 17.73 -18.71
N ILE A 67 21.87 18.05 -18.38
CA ILE A 67 21.08 17.38 -17.35
C ILE A 67 20.20 16.35 -18.03
N SER A 68 20.42 15.06 -17.73
CA SER A 68 19.53 13.99 -18.14
C SER A 68 18.40 13.84 -17.12
N LEU A 69 17.15 13.85 -17.58
CA LEU A 69 15.98 13.59 -16.74
C LEU A 69 15.74 12.08 -16.54
N TYR A 70 16.13 11.26 -17.52
CA TYR A 70 16.06 9.82 -17.42
C TYR A 70 17.07 9.15 -18.36
N ASN A 71 17.74 8.11 -17.87
CA ASN A 71 18.64 7.22 -18.61
C ASN A 71 18.83 5.92 -17.81
N ASP A 72 19.52 4.93 -18.37
CA ASP A 72 19.69 3.61 -17.73
C ASP A 72 20.36 3.69 -16.33
N ALA A 73 21.33 4.59 -16.14
CA ALA A 73 21.97 4.79 -14.85
C ALA A 73 21.01 5.39 -13.81
N LEU A 74 20.21 6.38 -14.20
CA LEU A 74 19.17 6.96 -13.35
C LEU A 74 18.06 5.94 -13.07
N ALA A 75 17.67 5.12 -14.04
CA ALA A 75 16.70 4.05 -13.86
C ALA A 75 17.15 3.08 -12.75
N GLY A 76 18.43 2.67 -12.76
CA GLY A 76 19.02 1.87 -11.69
C GLY A 76 18.97 2.56 -10.31
N ASN A 77 19.25 3.87 -10.26
CA ASN A 77 19.16 4.65 -9.03
C ASN A 77 17.72 4.75 -8.51
N PHE A 78 16.74 5.01 -9.38
CA PHE A 78 15.32 5.02 -9.01
C PHE A 78 14.84 3.64 -8.51
N LYS A 79 15.34 2.54 -9.12
CA LYS A 79 15.09 1.18 -8.64
C LYS A 79 15.62 0.95 -7.23
N LEU A 80 16.85 1.39 -6.93
CA LEU A 80 17.42 1.31 -5.58
C LEU A 80 16.59 2.13 -4.58
N VAL A 81 16.19 3.34 -4.95
CA VAL A 81 15.33 4.22 -4.13
C VAL A 81 13.99 3.55 -3.86
N SER A 82 13.40 2.89 -4.86
CA SER A 82 12.16 2.11 -4.72
C SER A 82 12.30 0.96 -3.72
N GLN A 83 13.41 0.21 -3.79
CA GLN A 83 13.67 -0.92 -2.88
C GLN A 83 13.90 -0.47 -1.43
N ILE A 84 14.66 0.61 -1.23
CA ILE A 84 14.84 1.21 0.10
C ILE A 84 13.50 1.70 0.65
N GLY A 85 12.73 2.40 -0.20
CA GLY A 85 11.39 2.88 0.15
C GLY A 85 10.46 1.75 0.57
N THR A 86 10.42 0.67 -0.22
CA THR A 86 9.65 -0.55 0.07
C THR A 86 10.03 -1.14 1.41
N ALA A 87 11.33 -1.36 1.65
CA ALA A 87 11.80 -1.94 2.90
C ALA A 87 11.38 -1.10 4.11
N PHE A 88 11.49 0.23 4.01
CA PHE A 88 11.13 1.13 5.10
C PHE A 88 9.62 1.14 5.34
N PHE A 89 8.85 1.31 4.27
CA PHE A 89 7.40 1.40 4.32
C PHE A 89 6.75 0.12 4.82
N VAL A 90 7.13 -1.02 4.23
CA VAL A 90 6.51 -2.32 4.54
C VAL A 90 6.92 -2.81 5.92
N THR A 91 8.18 -2.59 6.34
CA THR A 91 8.61 -2.87 7.73
C THR A 91 7.80 -2.05 8.74
N SER A 92 7.62 -0.75 8.49
CA SER A 92 6.81 0.10 9.36
C SER A 92 5.38 -0.40 9.49
N ILE A 93 4.75 -0.82 8.39
CA ILE A 93 3.41 -1.42 8.41
C ILE A 93 3.40 -2.68 9.28
N GLY A 94 4.38 -3.57 9.09
CA GLY A 94 4.52 -4.77 9.90
C GLY A 94 4.65 -4.46 11.39
N LEU A 95 5.53 -3.52 11.76
CA LEU A 95 5.74 -3.11 13.15
C LEU A 95 4.53 -2.43 13.79
N ILE A 96 3.77 -1.64 13.01
CA ILE A 96 2.51 -1.02 13.46
C ILE A 96 1.44 -2.09 13.72
N ALA A 97 1.34 -3.08 12.83
CA ALA A 97 0.33 -4.13 12.90
C ALA A 97 0.67 -5.25 13.90
N GLY A 98 1.96 -5.56 14.09
CA GLY A 98 2.48 -6.70 14.87
C GLY A 98 1.90 -6.84 16.28
N PRO A 99 1.81 -5.76 17.10
CA PRO A 99 1.24 -5.83 18.44
C PRO A 99 -0.20 -6.37 18.47
N LYS A 100 -0.98 -6.20 17.41
CA LYS A 100 -2.39 -6.63 17.36
C LYS A 100 -2.59 -7.87 16.50
N PHE A 101 -1.84 -8.01 15.41
CA PHE A 101 -2.04 -9.02 14.35
C PHE A 101 -2.30 -10.44 14.86
N PHE A 102 -1.32 -11.05 15.54
CA PHE A 102 -1.45 -12.44 16.00
C PHE A 102 -2.51 -12.63 17.09
N ARG A 103 -2.86 -11.55 17.80
CA ARG A 103 -3.91 -11.56 18.84
C ARG A 103 -5.31 -11.47 18.23
N THR A 104 -5.43 -11.12 16.95
CA THR A 104 -6.69 -11.12 16.19
C THR A 104 -7.18 -12.53 15.89
N PHE A 105 -6.33 -13.56 15.94
CA PHE A 105 -6.71 -14.96 15.68
C PHE A 105 -7.47 -15.57 16.87
N ASN A 106 -8.67 -15.04 17.12
CA ASN A 106 -9.58 -15.48 18.17
C ASN A 106 -11.01 -15.61 17.62
N LYS A 107 -11.86 -16.38 18.30
CA LYS A 107 -13.25 -16.66 17.85
C LYS A 107 -14.09 -15.39 17.65
N LYS A 108 -13.82 -14.30 18.39
CA LYS A 108 -14.58 -13.04 18.30
C LYS A 108 -14.18 -12.18 17.09
N SER A 109 -12.99 -12.41 16.55
CA SER A 109 -12.41 -11.61 15.47
C SER A 109 -12.33 -12.38 14.13
N ILE A 110 -12.67 -13.66 14.12
CA ILE A 110 -12.51 -14.53 12.94
C ILE A 110 -13.32 -14.06 11.72
N SER A 111 -14.51 -13.50 11.93
CA SER A 111 -15.32 -12.93 10.84
C SER A 111 -14.57 -11.79 10.14
N TYR A 112 -13.93 -10.90 10.89
CA TYR A 112 -13.12 -9.80 10.36
C TYR A 112 -11.85 -10.30 9.64
N ILE A 113 -11.21 -11.35 10.14
CA ILE A 113 -10.08 -11.98 9.46
C ILE A 113 -10.53 -12.54 8.10
N LEU A 114 -11.60 -13.31 8.09
CA LEU A 114 -12.15 -13.90 6.88
C LEU A 114 -12.61 -12.83 5.90
N MET A 115 -13.18 -11.72 6.38
CA MET A 115 -13.54 -10.58 5.55
C MET A 115 -12.34 -10.01 4.79
N GLY A 116 -11.18 -9.85 5.44
CA GLY A 116 -9.97 -9.36 4.78
C GLY A 116 -9.52 -10.31 3.67
N ILE A 117 -9.52 -11.62 3.94
CA ILE A 117 -9.19 -12.64 2.93
C ILE A 117 -10.20 -12.63 1.77
N ILE A 118 -11.49 -12.57 2.07
CA ILE A 118 -12.57 -12.62 1.07
C ILE A 118 -12.51 -11.43 0.12
N VAL A 119 -12.29 -10.22 0.64
CA VAL A 119 -12.16 -9.00 -0.18
C VAL A 119 -10.97 -9.14 -1.13
N ILE A 120 -9.81 -9.59 -0.64
CA ILE A 120 -8.63 -9.79 -1.48
C ILE A 120 -8.83 -10.90 -2.51
N VAL A 121 -9.36 -12.05 -2.10
CA VAL A 121 -9.61 -13.18 -3.01
C VAL A 121 -10.63 -12.80 -4.08
N ALA A 122 -11.68 -12.07 -3.74
CA ALA A 122 -12.65 -11.57 -4.72
C ALA A 122 -11.99 -10.63 -5.75
N GLY A 123 -11.10 -9.75 -5.30
CA GLY A 123 -10.33 -8.88 -6.20
C GLY A 123 -9.37 -9.68 -7.09
N ALA A 124 -8.63 -10.62 -6.52
CA ALA A 124 -7.68 -11.46 -7.24
C ALA A 124 -8.37 -12.35 -8.28
N LEU A 125 -9.50 -12.97 -7.92
CA LEU A 125 -10.32 -13.75 -8.85
C LEU A 125 -10.89 -12.88 -9.98
N ALA A 126 -11.31 -11.66 -9.68
CA ALA A 126 -11.75 -10.72 -10.70
C ALA A 126 -10.59 -10.33 -11.64
N ALA A 127 -9.38 -10.13 -11.13
CA ALA A 127 -8.20 -9.85 -11.94
C ALA A 127 -7.84 -11.04 -12.85
N VAL A 128 -7.85 -12.26 -12.31
CA VAL A 128 -7.64 -13.49 -13.08
C VAL A 128 -8.74 -13.67 -14.14
N LEU A 129 -10.00 -13.37 -13.82
CA LEU A 129 -11.08 -13.42 -14.80
C LEU A 129 -10.84 -12.43 -15.95
N LEU A 130 -10.36 -11.22 -15.65
CA LEU A 130 -10.01 -10.24 -16.69
C LEU A 130 -8.86 -10.75 -17.57
N LEU A 131 -7.84 -11.39 -16.99
CA LEU A 131 -6.75 -12.01 -17.75
C LEU A 131 -7.24 -13.12 -18.70
N VAL A 132 -8.22 -13.91 -18.26
CA VAL A 132 -8.81 -14.97 -19.09
C VAL A 132 -9.69 -14.40 -20.21
N VAL A 133 -10.36 -13.26 -19.97
CA VAL A 133 -11.32 -12.66 -20.90
C VAL A 133 -10.67 -11.70 -21.89
N ASP A 134 -9.60 -11.00 -21.50
CA ASP A 134 -8.83 -10.08 -22.33
C ASP A 134 -7.42 -10.64 -22.60
N PRO A 135 -7.19 -11.29 -23.75
CA PRO A 135 -5.88 -11.85 -24.10
C PRO A 135 -4.75 -10.82 -24.21
N ASP A 136 -5.09 -9.54 -24.38
CA ASP A 136 -4.12 -8.45 -24.49
C ASP A 136 -3.77 -7.85 -23.12
N LEU A 137 -4.35 -8.35 -22.03
CA LEU A 137 -4.04 -7.92 -20.67
C LEU A 137 -2.87 -8.74 -20.12
N SER A 138 -1.74 -8.10 -19.82
CA SER A 138 -0.61 -8.74 -19.14
C SER A 138 -0.91 -8.99 -17.66
N ALA A 139 -0.27 -10.02 -17.10
CA ALA A 139 -0.37 -10.32 -15.66
C ALA A 139 0.17 -9.17 -14.81
N GLU A 140 1.21 -8.49 -15.29
CA GLU A 140 1.81 -7.30 -14.69
C GLU A 140 0.82 -6.14 -14.62
N MET A 141 0.16 -5.81 -15.74
CA MET A 141 -0.87 -4.77 -15.76
C MET A 141 -2.04 -5.15 -14.84
N ALA A 142 -2.51 -6.40 -14.88
CA ALA A 142 -3.60 -6.86 -14.02
C ALA A 142 -3.25 -6.78 -12.53
N ALA A 143 -2.04 -7.18 -12.13
CA ALA A 143 -1.54 -7.06 -10.76
C ALA A 143 -1.40 -5.58 -10.34
N GLY A 144 -0.95 -4.71 -11.24
CA GLY A 144 -0.93 -3.27 -11.05
C GLY A 144 -2.33 -2.71 -10.77
N ILE A 145 -3.29 -2.97 -11.67
CA ILE A 145 -4.68 -2.50 -11.54
C ILE A 145 -5.32 -3.05 -10.25
N LEU A 146 -5.08 -4.33 -9.92
CA LEU A 146 -5.57 -4.94 -8.68
C LEU A 146 -5.05 -4.21 -7.45
N THR A 147 -3.73 -4.02 -7.37
CA THR A 147 -3.10 -3.40 -6.19
C THR A 147 -3.46 -1.92 -6.07
N GLY A 148 -3.66 -1.21 -7.19
CA GLY A 148 -4.18 0.15 -7.23
C GLY A 148 -5.64 0.21 -6.75
N ALA A 149 -6.52 -0.64 -7.29
CA ALA A 149 -7.93 -0.69 -6.90
C ALA A 149 -8.13 -1.03 -5.42
N LEU A 150 -7.30 -1.93 -4.88
CA LEU A 150 -7.26 -2.29 -3.47
C LEU A 150 -6.43 -1.32 -2.62
N THR A 151 -5.95 -0.21 -3.19
CA THR A 151 -5.14 0.82 -2.54
C THR A 151 -3.93 0.30 -1.75
N SER A 152 -3.38 -0.84 -2.17
CA SER A 152 -2.38 -1.58 -1.42
C SER A 152 -0.99 -1.41 -2.00
N THR A 153 -0.26 -0.42 -1.49
CA THR A 153 1.14 -0.20 -1.84
C THR A 153 2.04 -1.42 -1.52
N PRO A 154 1.89 -2.17 -0.40
CA PRO A 154 2.69 -3.38 -0.18
C PRO A 154 2.42 -4.45 -1.25
N GLY A 155 1.18 -4.56 -1.73
CA GLY A 155 0.83 -5.43 -2.86
C GLY A 155 1.53 -5.01 -4.15
N LEU A 156 1.58 -3.71 -4.45
CA LEU A 156 2.32 -3.18 -5.60
C LEU A 156 3.80 -3.54 -5.53
N SER A 157 4.47 -3.26 -4.40
CA SER A 157 5.88 -3.61 -4.22
C SER A 157 6.11 -5.12 -4.38
N ALA A 158 5.19 -5.93 -3.87
CA ALA A 158 5.26 -7.39 -4.00
C ALA A 158 5.13 -7.85 -5.46
N ALA A 159 4.20 -7.28 -6.23
CA ALA A 159 4.07 -7.57 -7.66
C ALA A 159 5.35 -7.23 -8.43
N GLN A 160 5.93 -6.05 -8.18
CA GLN A 160 7.15 -5.60 -8.86
C GLN A 160 8.37 -6.50 -8.57
N GLU A 161 8.48 -7.05 -7.35
CA GLU A 161 9.54 -7.98 -7.00
C GLU A 161 9.43 -9.35 -7.69
N SER A 162 8.21 -9.72 -8.10
CA SER A 162 7.93 -10.99 -8.76
C SER A 162 7.98 -10.91 -10.29
N ALA A 163 7.95 -9.69 -10.85
CA ALA A 163 8.00 -9.47 -12.28
C ALA A 163 9.43 -9.41 -12.83
N ALA A 164 9.56 -9.69 -14.13
CA ALA A 164 10.76 -9.32 -14.87
C ALA A 164 10.92 -7.79 -14.91
N GLU A 165 12.15 -7.32 -15.13
CA GLU A 165 12.45 -5.87 -15.11
C GLU A 165 11.63 -5.09 -16.14
N SER A 166 11.32 -5.69 -17.29
CA SER A 166 10.45 -5.10 -18.32
C SER A 166 9.00 -4.88 -17.85
N GLY A 167 8.50 -5.71 -16.94
CA GLY A 167 7.11 -5.66 -16.47
C GLY A 167 6.85 -4.69 -15.31
N VAL A 168 7.90 -4.22 -14.62
CA VAL A 168 7.78 -3.32 -13.45
C VAL A 168 7.07 -2.01 -13.81
N ALA A 169 7.31 -1.49 -15.02
CA ALA A 169 6.70 -0.25 -15.47
C ALA A 169 5.18 -0.41 -15.70
N GLU A 170 4.75 -1.54 -16.28
CA GLU A 170 3.34 -1.89 -16.47
C GLU A 170 2.58 -2.00 -15.15
N ILE A 171 3.16 -2.68 -14.15
CA ILE A 171 2.55 -2.78 -12.81
C ILE A 171 2.35 -1.39 -12.21
N THR A 172 3.37 -0.52 -12.32
CA THR A 172 3.31 0.84 -11.78
C THR A 172 2.23 1.68 -12.48
N ALA A 173 2.15 1.58 -13.81
CA ALA A 173 1.13 2.24 -14.60
C ALA A 173 -0.28 1.76 -14.21
N GLY A 174 -0.49 0.44 -14.13
CA GLY A 174 -1.76 -0.16 -13.71
C GLY A 174 -2.20 0.29 -12.32
N TYR A 175 -1.26 0.35 -11.36
CA TYR A 175 -1.53 0.87 -10.02
C TYR A 175 -1.98 2.33 -10.08
N GLY A 176 -1.27 3.18 -10.82
CA GLY A 176 -1.62 4.59 -10.99
C GLY A 176 -3.02 4.78 -11.58
N ILE A 177 -3.37 3.99 -12.61
CA ILE A 177 -4.68 4.02 -13.27
C ILE A 177 -5.79 3.66 -12.28
N ALA A 178 -5.62 2.57 -11.53
CA ALA A 178 -6.67 2.03 -10.68
C ALA A 178 -6.79 2.73 -9.31
N TYR A 179 -5.72 3.33 -8.80
CA TYR A 179 -5.67 3.93 -7.46
C TYR A 179 -6.74 5.00 -7.23
N VAL A 180 -6.98 5.85 -8.23
CA VAL A 180 -8.01 6.90 -8.15
C VAL A 180 -9.40 6.29 -7.96
N PHE A 181 -9.70 5.21 -8.69
CA PHE A 181 -10.95 4.48 -8.54
C PHE A 181 -11.02 3.77 -7.20
N GLY A 182 -9.94 3.17 -6.72
CA GLY A 182 -9.86 2.54 -5.40
C GLY A 182 -10.19 3.53 -4.28
N VAL A 183 -9.52 4.67 -4.23
CA VAL A 183 -9.75 5.69 -3.19
C VAL A 183 -11.16 6.27 -3.27
N LEU A 184 -11.57 6.78 -4.43
CA LEU A 184 -12.88 7.41 -4.59
C LEU A 184 -14.02 6.41 -4.45
N GLY A 185 -13.86 5.22 -5.03
CA GLY A 185 -14.85 4.15 -5.02
C GLY A 185 -15.18 3.71 -3.60
N VAL A 186 -14.17 3.44 -2.76
CA VAL A 186 -14.42 3.01 -1.38
C VAL A 186 -14.99 4.15 -0.53
N VAL A 187 -14.52 5.39 -0.71
CA VAL A 187 -15.08 6.58 -0.03
C VAL A 187 -16.56 6.78 -0.38
N LEU A 188 -16.91 6.71 -1.67
CA LEU A 188 -18.30 6.84 -2.12
C LEU A 188 -19.13 5.66 -1.62
N PHE A 189 -18.59 4.44 -1.65
CA PHE A 189 -19.29 3.25 -1.19
C PHE A 189 -19.74 3.36 0.27
N VAL A 190 -18.84 3.76 1.18
CA VAL A 190 -19.19 3.91 2.61
C VAL A 190 -20.16 5.06 2.89
N GLN A 191 -20.25 6.06 2.01
CA GLN A 191 -21.19 7.16 2.11
C GLN A 191 -22.56 6.87 1.50
N ILE A 192 -22.58 6.12 0.38
CA ILE A 192 -23.79 5.82 -0.38
C ILE A 192 -24.56 4.67 0.26
N ILE A 193 -23.89 3.60 0.70
CA ILE A 193 -24.57 2.40 1.20
C ILE A 193 -25.53 2.68 2.38
N PRO A 194 -25.16 3.45 3.43
CA PRO A 194 -26.09 3.79 4.51
C PRO A 194 -27.33 4.55 4.01
N LYS A 195 -27.15 5.46 3.04
CA LYS A 195 -28.24 6.22 2.43
C LYS A 195 -29.15 5.34 1.57
N LEU A 196 -28.56 4.47 0.76
CA LEU A 196 -29.26 3.52 -0.10
C LEU A 196 -30.11 2.54 0.72
N LEU A 197 -29.57 2.06 1.83
CA LEU A 197 -30.25 1.16 2.76
C LEU A 197 -31.17 1.88 3.76
N ARG A 198 -31.26 3.22 3.68
CA ARG A 198 -32.06 4.07 4.59
C ARG A 198 -31.78 3.77 6.07
N VAL A 199 -30.50 3.59 6.41
CA VAL A 199 -30.05 3.28 7.76
C VAL A 199 -30.25 4.51 8.65
N ASN A 200 -30.93 4.31 9.78
CA ASN A 200 -30.94 5.31 10.84
C ASN A 200 -29.59 5.25 11.59
N VAL A 201 -28.72 6.23 11.32
CA VAL A 201 -27.35 6.28 11.84
C VAL A 201 -27.33 6.42 13.37
N GLU A 202 -28.27 7.14 13.96
CA GLU A 202 -28.35 7.31 15.42
C GLU A 202 -28.68 5.99 16.10
N LYS A 203 -29.72 5.30 15.62
CA LYS A 203 -30.12 3.98 16.15
C LYS A 203 -29.03 2.92 15.96
N GLU A 204 -28.36 2.93 14.81
CA GLU A 204 -27.24 2.03 14.57
C GLU A 204 -26.08 2.32 15.53
N ARG A 205 -25.78 3.60 15.80
CA ARG A 205 -24.73 4.01 16.73
C ARG A 205 -25.03 3.59 18.17
N GLU A 206 -26.27 3.74 18.62
CA GLU A 206 -26.69 3.33 19.98
C GLU A 206 -26.57 1.82 20.20
N SER A 207 -26.80 1.03 19.15
CA SER A 207 -26.71 -0.43 19.20
C SER A 207 -25.37 -0.98 18.71
N PHE A 208 -24.43 -0.10 18.34
CA PHE A 208 -23.15 -0.48 17.78
C PHE A 208 -22.29 -1.15 18.83
N GLN A 209 -21.68 -2.27 18.44
CA GLN A 209 -20.65 -2.92 19.22
C GLN A 209 -19.38 -2.93 18.38
N ALA A 210 -18.36 -2.23 18.87
CA ALA A 210 -17.04 -2.23 18.28
C ALA A 210 -16.54 -3.67 18.09
N ALA A 211 -15.89 -3.92 16.95
CA ALA A 211 -15.16 -5.16 16.75
C ALA A 211 -14.16 -5.34 17.90
N ASN A 212 -14.06 -6.55 18.43
CA ASN A 212 -13.31 -6.89 19.63
C ASN A 212 -11.95 -6.14 19.70
N VAL A 213 -11.85 -5.14 20.57
CA VAL A 213 -10.66 -4.27 20.66
C VAL A 213 -9.55 -5.07 21.33
N ILE A 214 -8.52 -5.40 20.58
CA ILE A 214 -7.37 -6.15 21.08
C ILE A 214 -6.58 -5.24 22.02
N SER A 215 -6.69 -5.50 23.32
CA SER A 215 -5.84 -4.89 24.33
C SER A 215 -4.48 -5.61 24.35
N VAL A 216 -3.41 -4.83 24.21
CA VAL A 216 -2.04 -5.35 24.29
C VAL A 216 -1.58 -5.18 25.73
N LYS A 217 -1.30 -6.29 26.41
CA LYS A 217 -0.78 -6.25 27.79
C LYS A 217 0.56 -5.50 27.81
N PRO A 218 0.77 -4.54 28.72
CA PRO A 218 2.03 -3.83 28.82
C PRO A 218 3.15 -4.78 29.29
N ILE A 219 4.35 -4.60 28.74
CA ILE A 219 5.53 -5.34 29.18
C ILE A 219 6.00 -4.73 30.50
N THR A 220 6.02 -5.54 31.57
CA THR A 220 6.37 -5.12 32.94
C THR A 220 7.84 -5.35 33.28
N ARG A 221 8.57 -6.16 32.50
CA ARG A 221 10.00 -6.43 32.73
C ARG A 221 10.84 -5.20 32.35
N LYS A 222 11.90 -4.93 33.13
CA LYS A 222 12.92 -3.93 32.79
C LYS A 222 13.69 -4.40 31.54
N LEU A 223 13.56 -3.64 30.46
CA LEU A 223 14.24 -3.86 29.19
C LEU A 223 15.24 -2.73 28.94
N THR A 224 16.35 -3.04 28.28
CA THR A 224 17.35 -2.06 27.87
C THR A 224 16.90 -1.36 26.60
N LYS A 225 16.73 -0.04 26.62
CA LYS A 225 16.54 0.77 25.42
C LYS A 225 17.90 1.13 24.84
N LEU A 226 18.17 0.68 23.61
CA LEU A 226 19.44 0.96 22.93
C LEU A 226 19.48 2.36 22.32
N ASP A 227 18.33 2.84 21.83
CA ASP A 227 18.21 4.15 21.22
C ASP A 227 16.81 4.74 21.49
N PRO A 228 16.66 6.08 21.51
CA PRO A 228 15.39 6.72 21.86
C PRO A 228 14.32 6.61 20.77
N PHE A 229 14.71 6.37 19.52
CA PHE A 229 13.81 6.37 18.36
C PHE A 229 13.40 4.95 17.92
N GLY A 230 13.99 3.90 18.48
CA GLY A 230 13.76 2.52 18.08
C GLY A 230 14.43 2.15 16.74
N ALA A 231 15.45 2.90 16.30
CA ALA A 231 16.18 2.64 15.05
C ALA A 231 16.78 1.23 15.02
N PHE A 232 17.30 0.73 16.16
CA PHE A 232 17.80 -0.64 16.25
C PHE A 232 16.72 -1.65 15.87
N ALA A 233 15.53 -1.55 16.46
CA ALA A 233 14.43 -2.47 16.23
C ALA A 233 13.93 -2.41 14.78
N PHE A 234 13.93 -1.21 14.19
CA PHE A 234 13.53 -0.99 12.80
C PHE A 234 14.50 -1.66 11.81
N PHE A 235 15.80 -1.39 11.92
CA PHE A 235 16.80 -2.00 11.05
C PHE A 235 16.97 -3.50 11.30
N LEU A 236 16.79 -3.96 12.54
CA LEU A 236 16.73 -5.38 12.86
C LEU A 236 15.55 -6.06 12.12
N ALA A 237 14.37 -5.43 12.12
CA ALA A 237 13.22 -5.95 11.41
C ALA A 237 13.47 -5.99 9.88
N ILE A 238 14.10 -4.97 9.30
CA ILE A 238 14.52 -5.00 7.88
C ILE A 238 15.50 -6.15 7.63
N PHE A 239 16.55 -6.26 8.43
CA PHE A 239 17.59 -7.29 8.29
C PHE A 239 17.00 -8.70 8.34
N LEU A 240 16.23 -9.02 9.39
CA LEU A 240 15.53 -10.30 9.51
C LEU A 240 14.52 -10.49 8.37
N GLY A 241 13.91 -9.41 7.91
CA GLY A 241 12.98 -9.41 6.79
C GLY A 241 13.63 -9.83 5.48
N CYS A 242 14.80 -9.28 5.16
CA CYS A 242 15.56 -9.68 3.98
C CYS A 242 15.98 -11.15 4.06
N LEU A 243 16.36 -11.64 5.26
CA LEU A 243 16.68 -13.06 5.46
C LEU A 243 15.45 -13.96 5.23
N ILE A 244 14.32 -13.65 5.85
CA ILE A 244 13.06 -14.39 5.69
C ILE A 244 12.60 -14.34 4.22
N GLY A 245 12.68 -13.17 3.59
CA GLY A 245 12.29 -12.92 2.20
C GLY A 245 13.11 -13.71 1.19
N SER A 246 14.36 -14.03 1.52
CA SER A 246 15.29 -14.79 0.68
C SER A 246 15.04 -16.30 0.70
N ILE A 247 14.24 -16.80 1.64
CA ILE A 247 13.91 -18.23 1.74
C ILE A 247 13.04 -18.61 0.54
N LYS A 248 13.58 -19.48 -0.33
CA LYS A 248 12.85 -20.07 -1.44
C LYS A 248 12.11 -21.31 -0.99
N ILE A 249 10.83 -21.43 -1.32
CA ILE A 249 10.04 -22.63 -1.07
C ILE A 249 10.45 -23.69 -2.09
N PRO A 250 10.99 -24.85 -1.67
CA PRO A 250 11.39 -25.92 -2.59
C PRO A 250 10.20 -26.38 -3.45
N GLY A 251 10.40 -26.50 -4.75
CA GLY A 251 9.42 -27.04 -5.71
C GLY A 251 8.59 -26.00 -6.47
N ILE A 252 8.45 -24.77 -5.98
CA ILE A 252 7.63 -23.72 -6.64
C ILE A 252 8.40 -22.44 -6.99
N ASN A 253 9.72 -22.40 -6.78
CA ASN A 253 10.59 -21.22 -7.01
C ASN A 253 10.06 -19.90 -6.41
N PHE A 254 9.17 -20.00 -5.41
CA PHE A 254 8.54 -18.85 -4.76
C PHE A 254 9.41 -18.37 -3.60
N SER A 255 9.63 -17.06 -3.53
CA SER A 255 10.17 -16.39 -2.34
C SER A 255 9.29 -15.20 -1.95
N LEU A 256 9.26 -14.91 -0.66
CA LEU A 256 8.50 -13.79 -0.11
C LEU A 256 9.06 -12.43 -0.57
N GLY A 257 10.32 -12.38 -1.03
CA GLY A 257 11.00 -11.16 -1.43
C GLY A 257 11.18 -10.15 -0.30
N THR A 258 11.73 -8.98 -0.60
CA THR A 258 11.99 -7.95 0.41
C THR A 258 10.67 -7.47 1.02
N SER A 259 9.66 -7.20 0.20
CA SER A 259 8.33 -6.77 0.63
C SER A 259 7.67 -7.76 1.61
N GLY A 260 7.49 -9.02 1.21
CA GLY A 260 6.85 -10.03 2.06
C GLY A 260 7.67 -10.39 3.29
N GLY A 261 9.00 -10.50 3.15
CA GLY A 261 9.91 -10.82 4.25
C GLY A 261 9.93 -9.72 5.31
N THR A 262 10.09 -8.46 4.90
CA THR A 262 10.07 -7.31 5.82
C THR A 262 8.72 -7.10 6.50
N LEU A 263 7.61 -7.39 5.81
CA LEU A 263 6.28 -7.38 6.43
C LEU A 263 6.19 -8.41 7.56
N ILE A 264 6.54 -9.67 7.29
CA ILE A 264 6.49 -10.76 8.26
C ILE A 264 7.42 -10.49 9.43
N SER A 265 8.65 -10.06 9.15
CA SER A 265 9.62 -9.69 10.19
C SER A 265 9.09 -8.54 11.06
N GLY A 266 8.55 -7.47 10.46
CA GLY A 266 7.94 -6.38 11.19
C GLY A 266 6.77 -6.84 12.07
N LEU A 267 5.92 -7.73 11.57
CA LEU A 267 4.82 -8.32 12.36
C LEU A 267 5.35 -9.09 13.57
N ILE A 268 6.39 -9.91 13.38
CA ILE A 268 7.02 -10.71 14.45
C ILE A 268 7.69 -9.81 15.49
N VAL A 269 8.57 -8.90 15.05
CA VAL A 269 9.29 -7.98 15.94
C VAL A 269 8.31 -7.09 16.70
N GLY A 270 7.29 -6.55 16.01
CA GLY A 270 6.24 -5.75 16.64
C GLY A 270 5.36 -6.54 17.60
N HIS A 271 5.12 -7.83 17.34
CA HIS A 271 4.31 -8.69 18.20
C HIS A 271 4.95 -8.95 19.57
N PHE A 272 6.23 -9.29 19.55
CA PHE A 272 7.00 -9.57 20.76
C PHE A 272 7.41 -8.28 21.47
N GLY A 273 7.79 -7.24 20.72
CA GLY A 273 8.19 -5.94 21.25
C GLY A 273 9.50 -5.98 22.06
N HIS A 274 10.21 -7.11 22.10
CA HIS A 274 11.49 -7.25 22.79
C HIS A 274 12.32 -8.38 22.19
N LEU A 275 13.65 -8.31 22.34
CA LEU A 275 14.56 -9.37 21.94
C LEU A 275 15.67 -9.55 22.99
N PHE A 276 15.74 -10.75 23.61
CA PHE A 276 16.77 -11.13 24.60
C PHE A 276 17.09 -10.08 25.71
N GLY A 277 16.13 -9.21 26.06
CA GLY A 277 16.30 -8.15 27.07
C GLY A 277 16.41 -6.73 26.52
N ILE A 278 16.45 -6.57 25.20
CA ILE A 278 16.39 -5.28 24.50
C ILE A 278 14.93 -4.90 24.26
N ASP A 279 14.58 -3.64 24.49
CA ASP A 279 13.27 -3.07 24.13
C ASP A 279 13.23 -2.82 22.63
N CYS A 280 12.31 -3.51 21.93
CA CYS A 280 12.11 -3.35 20.49
C CYS A 280 10.83 -2.58 20.17
N ARG A 281 10.18 -1.97 21.16
CA ARG A 281 9.01 -1.12 20.93
C ARG A 281 9.44 0.22 20.36
N ILE A 282 8.84 0.56 19.22
CA ILE A 282 8.99 1.87 18.58
C ILE A 282 7.72 2.68 18.88
N ASN A 283 7.87 3.97 19.17
CA ASN A 283 6.71 4.84 19.34
C ASN A 283 5.94 4.98 18.00
N LYS A 284 4.70 5.43 18.07
CA LYS A 284 3.82 5.51 16.90
C LYS A 284 4.31 6.55 15.90
N GLU A 285 4.83 7.67 16.40
CA GLU A 285 5.27 8.82 15.62
C GLU A 285 6.48 8.48 14.75
N THR A 286 7.47 7.77 15.31
CA THR A 286 8.64 7.32 14.56
C THR A 286 8.27 6.25 13.53
N LEU A 287 7.37 5.31 13.86
CA LEU A 287 6.86 4.34 12.88
C LEU A 287 6.11 5.04 11.73
N GLN A 288 5.30 6.05 12.03
CA GLN A 288 4.59 6.84 11.03
C GLN A 288 5.57 7.63 10.15
N PHE A 289 6.63 8.19 10.73
CA PHE A 289 7.70 8.85 9.98
C PHE A 289 8.40 7.89 9.01
N PHE A 290 8.89 6.74 9.49
CA PHE A 290 9.52 5.75 8.63
C PHE A 290 8.59 5.22 7.54
N ARG A 291 7.31 5.02 7.89
CA ARG A 291 6.28 4.61 6.92
C ARG A 291 6.15 5.66 5.81
N GLU A 292 5.98 6.92 6.18
CA GLU A 292 5.77 8.00 5.22
C GLU A 292 7.01 8.22 4.35
N LEU A 293 8.19 8.26 4.96
CA LEU A 293 9.46 8.36 4.24
C LEU A 293 9.64 7.21 3.26
N GLY A 294 9.40 5.98 3.71
CA GLY A 294 9.48 4.80 2.85
C GLY A 294 8.50 4.87 1.69
N LEU A 295 7.25 5.29 1.95
CA LEU A 295 6.22 5.42 0.92
C LEU A 295 6.61 6.44 -0.14
N VAL A 296 7.11 7.62 0.25
CA VAL A 296 7.56 8.65 -0.69
C VAL A 296 8.70 8.14 -1.57
N LEU A 297 9.74 7.57 -0.97
CA LEU A 297 10.88 7.04 -1.71
C LEU A 297 10.43 5.94 -2.68
N PHE A 298 9.54 5.06 -2.23
CA PHE A 298 8.96 4.02 -3.06
C PHE A 298 8.20 4.59 -4.26
N LEU A 299 7.26 5.51 -4.02
CA LEU A 299 6.43 6.09 -5.08
C LEU A 299 7.25 6.89 -6.10
N ILE A 300 8.33 7.56 -5.67
CA ILE A 300 9.25 8.24 -6.59
C ILE A 300 10.06 7.23 -7.41
N GLY A 301 10.68 6.26 -6.73
CA GLY A 301 11.55 5.26 -7.35
C GLY A 301 10.82 4.36 -8.34
N ALA A 302 9.58 3.97 -8.04
CA ALA A 302 8.73 3.22 -8.96
C ALA A 302 8.07 4.13 -10.01
N GLY A 303 7.57 5.30 -9.57
CA GLY A 303 6.74 6.17 -10.38
C GLY A 303 7.46 6.80 -11.57
N VAL A 304 8.73 7.21 -11.43
CA VAL A 304 9.47 7.81 -12.55
C VAL A 304 9.67 6.80 -13.70
N PRO A 305 10.23 5.59 -13.48
CA PRO A 305 10.27 4.55 -14.50
C PRO A 305 8.88 4.20 -15.06
N GLY A 306 7.87 4.05 -14.19
CA GLY A 306 6.50 3.79 -14.61
C GLY A 306 5.92 4.90 -15.52
N GLY A 307 6.31 6.16 -15.28
CA GLY A 307 5.92 7.32 -16.07
C GLY A 307 6.54 7.32 -17.46
N VAL A 308 7.81 6.95 -17.58
CA VAL A 308 8.53 6.87 -18.86
C VAL A 308 7.83 5.89 -19.80
N SER A 309 7.40 4.74 -19.29
CA SER A 309 6.65 3.74 -20.07
C SER A 309 5.14 3.94 -20.03
N PHE A 310 4.62 4.97 -19.35
CA PHE A 310 3.18 5.09 -19.10
C PHE A 310 2.38 5.27 -20.39
N MET A 311 2.89 6.08 -21.33
CA MET A 311 2.21 6.40 -22.58
C MET A 311 2.09 5.19 -23.52
N GLU A 312 2.99 4.21 -23.39
CA GLU A 312 2.95 2.96 -24.16
C GLU A 312 1.93 1.97 -23.58
N ASN A 313 1.63 2.11 -22.27
CA ASN A 313 0.84 1.16 -21.50
C ASN A 313 -0.56 1.67 -21.13
N ILE A 314 -0.96 2.86 -21.58
CA ILE A 314 -2.27 3.42 -21.28
C ILE A 314 -3.32 2.97 -22.31
N ALA A 315 -4.35 2.28 -21.83
CA ALA A 315 -5.52 1.94 -22.63
C ALA A 315 -6.80 2.30 -21.87
N LEU A 316 -7.81 2.83 -22.57
CA LEU A 316 -9.08 3.23 -21.96
C LEU A 316 -9.77 2.06 -21.22
N LYS A 317 -9.59 0.82 -21.74
CA LYS A 317 -10.09 -0.41 -21.10
C LYS A 317 -9.55 -0.61 -19.67
N TYR A 318 -8.32 -0.17 -19.36
CA TYR A 318 -7.72 -0.33 -18.03
C TYR A 318 -8.39 0.54 -16.96
N PHE A 319 -8.96 1.69 -17.35
CA PHE A 319 -9.79 2.49 -16.43
C PHE A 319 -11.06 1.74 -16.03
N LEU A 320 -11.71 1.07 -17.00
CA LEU A 320 -12.87 0.23 -16.71
C LEU A 320 -12.51 -0.96 -15.82
N TYR A 321 -11.35 -1.59 -16.05
CA TYR A 321 -10.84 -2.65 -15.18
C TYR A 321 -10.56 -2.16 -13.77
N GLY A 322 -10.01 -0.95 -13.61
CA GLY A 322 -9.85 -0.30 -12.30
C GLY A 322 -11.19 -0.15 -11.56
N VAL A 323 -12.25 0.26 -12.26
CA VAL A 323 -13.61 0.34 -11.69
C VAL A 323 -14.13 -1.04 -11.29
N ILE A 324 -13.98 -2.05 -12.15
CA ILE A 324 -14.43 -3.42 -11.89
C ILE A 324 -13.71 -4.01 -10.66
N LEU A 325 -12.37 -3.95 -10.64
CA LEU A 325 -11.55 -4.45 -9.54
C LEU A 325 -11.73 -3.67 -8.24
N THR A 326 -12.31 -2.46 -8.31
CA THR A 326 -12.73 -1.73 -7.11
C THR A 326 -14.10 -2.23 -6.62
N LEU A 327 -15.08 -2.33 -7.51
CA LEU A 327 -16.47 -2.63 -7.15
C LEU A 327 -16.70 -4.09 -6.75
N VAL A 328 -16.13 -5.05 -7.49
CA VAL A 328 -16.35 -6.48 -7.24
C VAL A 328 -15.97 -6.90 -5.81
N PRO A 329 -14.75 -6.65 -5.32
CA PRO A 329 -14.38 -7.06 -3.96
C PRO A 329 -15.21 -6.36 -2.88
N MET A 330 -15.60 -5.09 -3.09
CA MET A 330 -16.49 -4.38 -2.17
C MET A 330 -17.90 -4.97 -2.13
N ILE A 331 -18.50 -5.26 -3.29
CA ILE A 331 -19.86 -5.81 -3.39
C ILE A 331 -19.89 -7.22 -2.79
N VAL A 332 -18.94 -8.08 -3.19
CA VAL A 332 -18.82 -9.45 -2.66
C VAL A 332 -18.61 -9.41 -1.16
N GLY A 333 -17.65 -8.61 -0.69
CA GLY A 333 -17.40 -8.44 0.74
C GLY A 333 -18.64 -7.95 1.49
N PHE A 334 -19.35 -6.95 0.96
CA PHE A 334 -20.53 -6.39 1.61
C PHE A 334 -21.65 -7.43 1.77
N ILE A 335 -21.91 -8.20 0.71
CA ILE A 335 -22.90 -9.29 0.69
C ILE A 335 -22.52 -10.37 1.70
N VAL A 336 -21.27 -10.82 1.71
CA VAL A 336 -20.78 -11.85 2.62
C VAL A 336 -20.85 -11.37 4.08
N ALA A 337 -20.39 -10.17 4.38
CA ALA A 337 -20.47 -9.58 5.72
C ALA A 337 -21.93 -9.46 6.21
N LYS A 338 -22.86 -9.08 5.33
CA LYS A 338 -24.27 -8.87 5.68
C LYS A 338 -25.03 -10.19 5.86
N TYR A 339 -24.90 -11.13 4.93
CA TYR A 339 -25.75 -12.32 4.88
C TYR A 339 -25.11 -13.56 5.52
N ILE A 340 -23.79 -13.70 5.44
CA ILE A 340 -23.08 -14.87 6.00
C ILE A 340 -22.66 -14.57 7.43
N PHE A 341 -21.92 -13.49 7.65
CA PHE A 341 -21.42 -13.14 8.99
C PHE A 341 -22.38 -12.28 9.82
N LYS A 342 -23.45 -11.77 9.21
CA LYS A 342 -24.50 -10.98 9.87
C LYS A 342 -23.93 -9.80 10.68
N LEU A 343 -22.90 -9.15 10.14
CA LEU A 343 -22.30 -7.98 10.77
C LEU A 343 -23.24 -6.78 10.70
N SER A 344 -23.20 -5.94 11.74
CA SER A 344 -23.84 -4.62 11.74
C SER A 344 -23.32 -3.75 10.59
N ILE A 345 -24.06 -2.72 10.18
CA ILE A 345 -23.68 -1.95 8.97
C ILE A 345 -22.32 -1.26 9.16
N PHE A 346 -22.04 -0.77 10.37
CA PHE A 346 -20.77 -0.13 10.71
C PHE A 346 -19.61 -1.14 10.74
N ASN A 347 -19.81 -2.34 11.29
CA ASN A 347 -18.77 -3.37 11.26
C ASN A 347 -18.54 -3.90 9.85
N ASN A 348 -19.60 -4.01 9.04
CA ASN A 348 -19.50 -4.38 7.63
C ASN A 348 -18.68 -3.34 6.87
N LEU A 349 -19.09 -2.08 6.86
CA LEU A 349 -18.39 -1.00 6.16
C LEU A 349 -16.95 -0.81 6.69
N GLY A 350 -16.74 -0.93 7.99
CA GLY A 350 -15.39 -0.88 8.59
C GLY A 350 -14.51 -2.06 8.18
N SER A 351 -15.09 -3.25 7.99
CA SER A 351 -14.36 -4.40 7.44
C SER A 351 -14.02 -4.20 5.96
N ILE A 352 -14.91 -3.58 5.17
CA ILE A 352 -14.65 -3.27 3.76
C ILE A 352 -13.52 -2.26 3.62
N THR A 353 -13.50 -1.16 4.40
CA THR A 353 -12.39 -0.20 4.35
C THR A 353 -11.07 -0.85 4.76
N GLY A 354 -11.09 -1.77 5.72
CA GLY A 354 -9.91 -2.56 6.12
C GLY A 354 -9.45 -3.54 5.03
N GLY A 355 -10.39 -4.27 4.42
CA GLY A 355 -10.13 -5.23 3.34
C GLY A 355 -9.61 -4.57 2.06
N MET A 356 -10.17 -3.41 1.72
CA MET A 356 -9.70 -2.56 0.61
C MET A 356 -8.49 -1.71 0.99
N THR A 357 -7.93 -1.88 2.20
CA THR A 357 -6.76 -1.17 2.73
C THR A 357 -6.80 0.36 2.64
N SER A 358 -8.01 0.94 2.61
CA SER A 358 -8.24 2.36 2.30
C SER A 358 -8.48 3.19 3.57
N THR A 359 -7.43 3.88 4.03
CA THR A 359 -7.52 4.82 5.17
C THR A 359 -8.40 6.05 4.88
N PRO A 360 -8.41 6.67 3.68
CA PRO A 360 -9.30 7.80 3.40
C PRO A 360 -10.78 7.42 3.51
N ALA A 361 -11.11 6.18 3.12
CA ALA A 361 -12.47 5.67 3.26
C ALA A 361 -12.84 5.37 4.72
N LEU A 362 -11.89 4.94 5.56
CA LEU A 362 -12.13 4.85 7.00
C LEU A 362 -12.48 6.23 7.59
N ASP A 363 -11.75 7.28 7.23
CA ASP A 363 -12.06 8.64 7.72
C ASP A 363 -13.43 9.12 7.22
N ALA A 364 -13.77 8.81 5.97
CA ALA A 364 -15.10 9.10 5.44
C ALA A 364 -16.20 8.33 6.19
N LEU A 365 -15.96 7.07 6.55
CA LEU A 365 -16.86 6.25 7.35
C LEU A 365 -17.02 6.80 8.77
N ILE A 366 -15.93 7.20 9.45
CA ILE A 366 -15.98 7.81 10.79
C ILE A 366 -16.87 9.06 10.76
N ARG A 367 -16.71 9.91 9.75
CA ARG A 367 -17.57 11.10 9.57
C ARG A 367 -19.02 10.74 9.29
N ALA A 368 -19.28 9.73 8.45
CA ALA A 368 -20.63 9.28 8.12
C ALA A 368 -21.34 8.58 9.29
N ALA A 369 -20.60 7.80 10.09
CA ALA A 369 -21.10 7.11 11.27
C ALA A 369 -21.18 8.01 12.49
N GLY A 370 -20.39 9.10 12.52
CA GLY A 370 -20.22 10.04 13.64
C GLY A 370 -19.69 9.41 14.93
N THR A 371 -18.89 8.35 14.79
CA THR A 371 -18.16 7.68 15.88
C THR A 371 -16.87 7.07 15.33
N ASP A 372 -15.78 7.13 16.09
CA ASP A 372 -14.48 6.55 15.75
C ASP A 372 -14.39 5.05 16.08
N GLU A 373 -15.36 4.50 16.81
CA GLU A 373 -15.41 3.09 17.18
C GLU A 373 -15.50 2.15 15.95
N VAL A 374 -15.99 2.64 14.80
CA VAL A 374 -16.00 1.89 13.53
C VAL A 374 -14.61 1.52 13.03
N SER A 375 -13.56 2.21 13.51
CA SER A 375 -12.16 1.89 13.22
C SER A 375 -11.72 0.54 13.79
N SER A 376 -12.46 -0.02 14.75
CA SER A 376 -12.19 -1.34 15.31
C SER A 376 -12.26 -2.46 14.27
N ALA A 377 -13.28 -2.45 13.41
CA ALA A 377 -13.46 -3.45 12.35
C ALA A 377 -12.37 -3.31 11.27
N TYR A 378 -12.00 -2.07 10.95
CA TYR A 378 -10.86 -1.77 10.08
C TYR A 378 -9.57 -2.36 10.67
N ALA A 379 -9.28 -2.09 11.94
CA ALA A 379 -8.07 -2.55 12.60
C ALA A 379 -7.97 -4.08 12.71
N ALA A 380 -9.10 -4.78 12.79
CA ALA A 380 -9.15 -6.24 12.79
C ALA A 380 -8.93 -6.83 11.38
N THR A 381 -9.38 -6.14 10.33
CA THR A 381 -9.38 -6.65 8.95
C THR A 381 -8.12 -6.26 8.17
N TYR A 382 -7.61 -5.06 8.39
CA TYR A 382 -6.52 -4.46 7.60
C TYR A 382 -5.23 -5.30 7.58
N PRO A 383 -4.71 -5.79 8.72
CA PRO A 383 -3.45 -6.54 8.71
C PRO A 383 -3.48 -7.83 7.88
N ILE A 384 -4.60 -8.58 7.91
CA ILE A 384 -4.69 -9.82 7.12
C ILE A 384 -4.91 -9.53 5.65
N ALA A 385 -5.63 -8.46 5.31
CA ALA A 385 -5.79 -8.00 3.95
C ALA A 385 -4.43 -7.63 3.33
N LEU A 386 -3.58 -6.92 4.08
CA LEU A 386 -2.22 -6.58 3.66
C LEU A 386 -1.35 -7.81 3.37
N VAL A 387 -1.37 -8.82 4.23
CA VAL A 387 -0.61 -10.07 3.98
C VAL A 387 -1.19 -10.80 2.76
N SER A 388 -2.52 -10.86 2.66
CA SER A 388 -3.20 -11.58 1.59
C SER A 388 -2.96 -10.95 0.22
N VAL A 389 -2.96 -9.61 0.12
CA VAL A 389 -2.76 -8.91 -1.16
C VAL A 389 -1.32 -8.99 -1.64
N VAL A 390 -0.33 -8.98 -0.74
CA VAL A 390 1.08 -9.27 -1.07
C VAL A 390 1.20 -10.64 -1.74
N LEU A 391 0.55 -11.66 -1.18
CA LEU A 391 0.56 -13.00 -1.75
C LEU A 391 -0.21 -13.06 -3.08
N ALA A 392 -1.41 -12.50 -3.13
CA ALA A 392 -2.26 -12.52 -4.32
C ALA A 392 -1.58 -11.83 -5.52
N ALA A 393 -0.98 -10.66 -5.30
CA ALA A 393 -0.30 -9.91 -6.34
C ALA A 393 0.92 -10.67 -6.90
N LYS A 394 1.72 -11.31 -6.02
CA LYS A 394 2.83 -12.18 -6.45
C LYS A 394 2.36 -13.39 -7.23
N ILE A 395 1.31 -14.07 -6.74
CA ILE A 395 0.78 -15.26 -7.39
C ILE A 395 0.28 -14.94 -8.79
N ILE A 396 -0.42 -13.81 -8.98
CA ILE A 396 -0.89 -13.39 -10.31
C ILE A 396 0.28 -13.26 -11.28
N VAL A 397 1.33 -12.51 -10.91
CA VAL A 397 2.50 -12.27 -11.78
C VAL A 397 3.34 -13.52 -12.03
N MET A 398 3.38 -14.47 -11.08
CA MET A 398 4.23 -15.66 -11.21
C MET A 398 3.56 -16.81 -11.96
N VAL A 399 2.24 -16.85 -12.00
CA VAL A 399 1.46 -18.00 -12.52
C VAL A 399 0.86 -17.72 -13.89
N PHE A 400 0.42 -16.49 -14.12
CA PHE A 400 -0.16 -16.02 -15.38
C PHE A 400 0.85 -15.13 -16.09
#